data_AF-A0A2E9Q8X8-F1
#
_entry.id   AF-A0A2E9Q8X8-F1
#
_cell.length_a   1.000
_cell.length_b   1.000
_cell.length_c   1.000
_cell.angle_alpha   90.00
_cell.angle_beta   90.00
_cell.angle_gamma   90.00
#
_symmetry.space_group_name_H-M   'P 1'
#
loop_
_entity.id
_entity.type
_entity.pdbx_description
1 polymer ?
#
loop_
_entity_poly.entity_id
_entity_poly.type
_entity_poly.pdbx_seq_one_letter_code
_entity_poly.pdbx_strand_id
1 'polypeptide(L)'
;MHLKDEDRSILVVEDDERSSQLLKDVLEGSGYNVVLASNGKEAQSILEKRNFPLVITDLEMPEVNGQELIRHLSNSGNDAEIIVETCHNESEVIIDVMKNGIYDYLIKPIDLNELLLKVQRAIESAYLKKVNRASEKERTIRLENQLSWLKWMHDRSQSGAFDKAAKEKALFYNLRTSLTQGSGFGQLISVLLFVLESAELKDNKYQIDKGIMDMVRENTYTASRIIDSLQEIDILLGQDIVTEEMTAADIRAILSETVVEAENMQKVHENHIVISEYKESFSKLKVKCNAEQLKRAVRELLINAMKFSPKGTTISVLLRQSGNKLNINILNEVRDTRDLGNGKVVEGGIPLEYQNLVFEPFFRLEHSVFENFDTLDIGMGLNIVRTIVEKLGGSIAASNVKDYRDTKIQAGRLLVDFEIQLPLLEADLQSSGQKAAAEAK
;
A
#
# COMPACT_ATOMS: atom_id res chain seq x y z
N MET A 1 -9.26 17.14 5.82
CA MET A 1 -8.63 16.00 6.53
C MET A 1 -9.55 15.63 7.69
N HIS A 2 -10.16 14.43 7.70
CA HIS A 2 -11.04 14.02 8.80
C HIS A 2 -10.20 13.40 9.95
N LEU A 3 -9.60 14.25 10.79
CA LEU A 3 -8.94 13.83 12.03
C LEU A 3 -10.00 13.40 13.08
N LYS A 4 -9.71 12.40 13.93
CA LYS A 4 -10.58 11.98 15.06
C LYS A 4 -10.59 13.03 16.17
N ASP A 5 -11.59 13.00 17.06
CA ASP A 5 -11.70 13.95 18.19
C ASP A 5 -10.48 13.95 19.13
N GLU A 6 -9.87 12.78 19.35
CA GLU A 6 -8.65 12.64 20.15
C GLU A 6 -7.41 13.22 19.45
N ASP A 7 -7.32 13.11 18.13
CA ASP A 7 -6.23 13.67 17.31
C ASP A 7 -6.43 15.17 17.01
N ARG A 8 -7.52 15.76 17.50
CA ARG A 8 -7.81 17.21 17.46
C ARG A 8 -7.81 17.85 18.84
N SER A 9 -7.35 17.12 19.86
CA SER A 9 -7.34 17.61 21.23
C SER A 9 -6.15 18.53 21.46
N ILE A 10 -6.38 19.76 21.89
CA ILE A 10 -5.32 20.74 22.18
C ILE A 10 -5.35 21.04 23.67
N LEU A 11 -4.20 20.99 24.33
CA LEU A 11 -4.03 21.50 25.68
C LEU A 11 -3.53 22.93 25.60
N VAL A 12 -4.26 23.89 26.14
CA VAL A 12 -3.84 25.29 26.25
C VAL A 12 -3.52 25.58 27.71
N VAL A 13 -2.31 26.08 27.96
CA VAL A 13 -1.78 26.39 29.30
C VAL A 13 -1.51 27.89 29.35
N GLU A 14 -2.39 28.62 30.06
CA GLU A 14 -2.43 30.08 30.07
C GLU A 14 -3.05 30.53 31.41
N ASP A 15 -2.39 31.44 32.13
CA ASP A 15 -2.81 31.88 33.46
C ASP A 15 -3.85 33.01 33.40
N ASP A 16 -3.88 33.78 32.29
CA ASP A 16 -4.93 34.77 32.05
C ASP A 16 -6.24 34.11 31.57
N GLU A 17 -7.27 34.15 32.41
CA GLU A 17 -8.60 33.56 32.13
C GLU A 17 -9.24 34.13 30.84
N ARG A 18 -8.98 35.40 30.53
CA ARG A 18 -9.53 36.05 29.35
C ARG A 18 -8.84 35.55 28.07
N SER A 19 -7.52 35.45 28.09
CA SER A 19 -6.71 34.98 26.96
C SER A 19 -6.95 33.50 26.70
N SER A 20 -6.96 32.67 27.75
CA SER A 20 -7.26 31.23 27.63
C SER A 20 -8.65 30.96 27.06
N GLN A 21 -9.67 31.73 27.47
CA GLN A 21 -11.02 31.58 26.92
C GLN A 21 -11.13 32.05 25.47
N LEU A 22 -10.43 33.13 25.09
CA LEU A 22 -10.37 33.59 23.70
C LEU A 22 -9.74 32.52 22.78
N LEU A 23 -8.61 31.96 23.20
CA LEU A 23 -7.93 30.88 22.47
C LEU A 23 -8.84 29.67 22.32
N LYS A 24 -9.53 29.29 23.39
CA LYS A 24 -10.52 28.21 23.36
C LYS A 24 -11.61 28.46 22.32
N ASP A 25 -12.27 29.61 22.36
CA ASP A 25 -13.38 29.93 21.46
C ASP A 25 -12.96 29.89 19.99
N VAL A 26 -11.77 30.43 19.67
CA VAL A 26 -11.23 30.46 18.30
C VAL A 26 -10.88 29.04 17.80
N LEU A 27 -10.25 28.23 18.66
CA LEU A 27 -9.82 26.88 18.31
C LEU A 27 -11.03 25.92 18.22
N GLU A 28 -11.99 26.00 19.15
CA GLU A 28 -13.23 25.22 19.09
C GLU A 28 -14.08 25.61 17.87
N GLY A 29 -14.15 26.91 17.54
CA GLY A 29 -14.79 27.39 16.31
C GLY A 29 -14.15 26.85 15.01
N SER A 30 -12.90 26.40 15.09
CA SER A 30 -12.16 25.76 13.99
C SER A 30 -12.24 24.23 14.02
N GLY A 31 -13.02 23.65 14.94
CA GLY A 31 -13.29 22.21 15.03
C GLY A 31 -12.25 21.40 15.81
N TYR A 32 -11.51 22.04 16.73
CA TYR A 32 -10.61 21.40 17.69
C TYR A 32 -11.29 21.20 19.05
N ASN A 33 -10.81 20.23 19.83
CA ASN A 33 -11.28 19.99 21.19
C ASN A 33 -10.27 20.58 22.19
N VAL A 34 -10.63 21.65 22.90
CA VAL A 34 -9.67 22.37 23.75
C VAL A 34 -9.85 22.00 25.22
N VAL A 35 -8.73 21.68 25.87
CA VAL A 35 -8.64 21.53 27.32
C VAL A 35 -7.77 22.66 27.85
N LEU A 36 -8.25 23.35 28.89
CA LEU A 36 -7.53 24.44 29.51
C LEU A 36 -6.79 23.97 30.76
N ALA A 37 -5.64 24.57 31.03
CA ALA A 37 -4.92 24.50 32.29
C ALA A 37 -4.44 25.91 32.67
N SER A 38 -4.57 26.28 33.94
CA SER A 38 -4.24 27.63 34.40
C SER A 38 -2.78 27.79 34.85
N ASN A 39 -1.99 26.71 34.87
CA ASN A 39 -0.57 26.71 35.18
C ASN A 39 0.12 25.40 34.75
N GLY A 40 1.45 25.37 34.79
CA GLY A 40 2.24 24.20 34.40
C GLY A 40 2.00 22.94 35.26
N LYS A 41 1.56 23.08 36.52
CA LYS A 41 1.30 21.94 37.42
C LYS A 41 -0.02 21.24 37.10
N GLU A 42 -1.05 22.02 36.81
CA GLU A 42 -2.32 21.51 36.29
C GLU A 42 -2.13 20.84 34.93
N ALA A 43 -1.36 21.48 34.04
CA ALA A 43 -1.02 20.91 32.74
C ALA A 43 -0.33 19.55 32.88
N GLN A 44 0.66 19.41 33.77
CA GLN A 44 1.30 18.13 34.06
C GLN A 44 0.31 17.07 34.55
N SER A 45 -0.57 17.43 35.49
CA SER A 45 -1.59 16.52 36.03
C SER A 45 -2.58 16.03 34.96
N ILE A 46 -2.85 16.85 33.95
CA ILE A 46 -3.68 16.52 32.79
C ILE A 46 -2.93 15.61 31.82
N LEU A 47 -1.66 15.93 31.53
CA LEU A 47 -0.78 15.17 30.63
C LEU A 47 -0.46 13.75 31.13
N GLU A 48 -0.44 13.54 32.44
CA GLU A 48 -0.30 12.20 33.04
C GLU A 48 -1.52 11.30 32.79
N LYS A 49 -2.71 11.89 32.62
CA LYS A 49 -3.98 11.17 32.46
C LYS A 49 -4.41 11.03 31.00
N ARG A 50 -3.97 11.96 30.14
CA ARG A 50 -4.42 12.05 28.74
C ARG A 50 -3.30 12.61 27.87
N ASN A 51 -3.14 12.02 26.69
CA ASN A 51 -2.22 12.52 25.66
C ASN A 51 -2.89 13.57 24.78
N PHE A 52 -2.10 14.53 24.33
CA PHE A 52 -2.52 15.60 23.42
C PHE A 52 -1.57 15.65 22.23
N PRO A 53 -2.06 15.76 20.98
CA PRO A 53 -1.23 16.01 19.81
C PRO A 53 -0.53 17.38 19.85
N LEU A 54 -1.11 18.37 20.52
CA LEU A 54 -0.59 19.73 20.60
C LEU A 54 -0.77 20.30 22.01
N VAL A 55 0.29 20.91 22.52
CA VAL A 55 0.29 21.76 23.72
C VAL A 55 0.63 23.19 23.30
N ILE A 56 -0.21 24.14 23.68
CA ILE A 56 0.07 25.57 23.58
C ILE A 56 0.31 26.06 25.00
N THR A 57 1.44 26.71 25.27
CA THR A 57 1.79 27.18 26.62
C THR A 57 2.33 28.59 26.60
N ASP A 58 1.93 29.43 27.54
CA ASP A 58 2.67 30.66 27.82
C ASP A 58 4.05 30.32 28.41
N LEU A 59 5.06 31.09 28.01
CA LEU A 59 6.41 31.02 28.54
C LEU A 59 6.47 31.56 29.98
N GLU A 60 5.72 32.62 30.27
CA GLU A 60 5.74 33.36 31.52
C GLU A 60 4.46 33.11 32.32
N MET A 61 4.47 32.12 33.21
CA MET A 61 3.34 31.81 34.09
C MET A 61 3.78 31.69 35.56
N PRO A 62 2.87 31.93 36.53
CA PRO A 62 3.10 31.66 37.94
C PRO A 62 3.32 30.16 38.23
N GLU A 63 4.01 29.86 39.35
CA GLU A 63 4.35 28.51 39.83
C GLU A 63 5.35 27.75 38.95
N VAL A 64 4.87 26.87 38.07
CA VAL A 64 5.68 26.09 37.12
C VAL A 64 5.64 26.84 35.80
N ASN A 65 6.77 27.42 35.42
CA ASN A 65 6.87 28.21 34.19
C ASN A 65 6.77 27.33 32.92
N GLY A 66 6.48 27.95 31.78
CA GLY A 66 6.37 27.24 30.50
C GLY A 66 7.66 26.50 30.11
N GLN A 67 8.82 27.03 30.51
CA GLN A 67 10.12 26.39 30.26
C GLN A 67 10.29 25.05 30.98
N GLU A 68 9.86 24.96 32.24
CA GLU A 68 9.88 23.72 33.03
C GLU A 68 8.91 22.68 32.45
N LEU A 69 7.74 23.12 31.99
CA LEU A 69 6.78 22.26 31.31
C LEU A 69 7.37 21.67 30.01
N ILE A 70 8.03 22.49 29.18
CA ILE A 70 8.70 22.05 27.96
C ILE A 70 9.77 21.00 28.27
N ARG A 71 10.61 21.24 29.28
CA ARG A 71 11.66 20.29 29.69
C ARG A 71 11.07 18.97 30.19
N HIS A 72 9.99 18.99 30.95
CA HIS A 72 9.31 17.77 31.39
C HIS A 72 8.68 17.00 30.22
N LEU A 73 8.05 17.69 29.27
CA LEU A 73 7.47 17.08 28.07
C LEU A 73 8.55 16.43 27.20
N SER A 74 9.68 17.11 26.99
CA SER A 74 10.80 16.59 26.22
C SER A 74 11.43 15.34 26.86
N ASN A 75 11.52 15.30 28.20
CA ASN A 75 12.09 14.17 28.94
C ASN A 75 11.13 12.98 29.14
N SER A 76 9.82 13.19 29.07
CA SER A 76 8.80 12.14 29.30
C SER A 76 8.51 11.28 28.07
N GLY A 77 9.10 11.59 26.92
CA GLY A 77 8.86 10.87 25.66
C GLY A 77 7.47 11.12 25.08
N ASN A 78 6.81 12.21 25.50
CA ASN A 78 5.53 12.64 24.95
C ASN A 78 5.74 13.17 23.52
N ASP A 79 4.86 12.75 22.60
CA ASP A 79 4.94 13.10 21.17
C ASP A 79 4.16 14.38 20.81
N ALA A 80 3.65 15.09 21.81
CA ALA A 80 2.98 16.37 21.62
C ALA A 80 3.91 17.39 20.97
N GLU A 81 3.45 18.05 19.92
CA GLU A 81 4.10 19.27 19.45
C GLU A 81 3.81 20.40 20.45
N ILE A 82 4.77 21.31 20.64
CA ILE A 82 4.63 22.41 21.60
C ILE A 82 4.70 23.73 20.85
N ILE A 83 3.66 24.56 20.99
CA ILE A 83 3.69 25.97 20.58
C ILE A 83 3.80 26.84 21.83
N VAL A 84 4.72 27.79 21.81
CA VAL A 84 4.94 28.69 22.95
C VAL A 84 4.40 30.07 22.66
N GLU A 85 3.62 30.63 23.58
CA GLU A 85 3.22 32.02 23.54
C GLU A 85 4.23 32.87 24.33
N THR A 86 4.62 34.04 23.79
CA THR A 86 5.61 34.90 24.45
C THR A 86 5.40 36.38 24.14
N CYS A 87 5.77 37.23 25.09
CA CYS A 87 5.86 38.69 24.91
C CYS A 87 7.21 39.13 24.33
N HIS A 88 8.20 38.22 24.25
CA HIS A 88 9.55 38.51 23.78
C HIS A 88 9.66 38.41 22.26
N ASN A 89 10.15 39.47 21.63
CA ASN A 89 10.48 39.50 20.19
C ASN A 89 12.01 39.47 19.95
N GLU A 90 12.79 39.22 21.00
CA GLU A 90 14.25 39.20 20.95
C GLU A 90 14.73 37.86 20.40
N SER A 91 15.62 37.90 19.40
CA SER A 91 16.08 36.70 18.70
C SER A 91 16.79 35.70 19.61
N GLU A 92 17.46 36.17 20.67
CA GLU A 92 18.17 35.29 21.63
C GLU A 92 17.20 34.42 22.45
N VAL A 93 16.08 35.00 22.92
CA VAL A 93 15.05 34.29 23.67
C VAL A 93 14.37 33.25 22.78
N ILE A 94 14.03 33.62 21.54
CA ILE A 94 13.41 32.71 20.57
C ILE A 94 14.34 31.53 20.26
N ILE A 95 15.64 31.78 20.06
CA ILE A 95 16.65 30.74 19.81
C ILE A 95 16.75 29.77 21.00
N ASP A 96 16.71 30.28 22.23
CA ASP A 96 16.78 29.44 23.43
C ASP A 96 15.55 28.52 23.57
N VAL A 97 14.35 29.06 23.34
CA VAL A 97 13.12 28.25 23.38
C VAL A 97 13.15 27.19 22.27
N MET A 98 13.56 27.53 21.04
CA MET A 98 13.69 26.59 19.93
C MET A 98 14.66 25.43 20.22
N LYS A 99 15.75 25.67 20.96
CA LYS A 99 16.69 24.61 21.38
C LYS A 99 16.06 23.59 22.32
N ASN A 100 14.98 23.93 23.01
CA ASN A 100 14.27 23.01 23.91
C ASN A 100 13.30 22.05 23.16
N GLY A 101 13.27 22.08 21.83
CA GLY A 101 12.53 21.12 21.02
C GLY A 101 11.05 21.47 20.81
N ILE A 102 10.69 22.75 20.93
CA ILE A 102 9.36 23.24 20.58
C ILE A 102 9.15 23.20 19.06
N TYR A 103 7.89 23.19 18.64
CA TYR A 103 7.51 23.21 17.24
C TYR A 103 7.54 24.63 16.65
N ASP A 104 6.94 25.59 17.34
CA ASP A 104 6.88 27.00 16.92
C ASP A 104 6.55 27.90 18.13
N TYR A 105 6.53 29.21 17.92
CA TYR A 105 6.17 30.19 18.94
C TYR A 105 5.15 31.21 18.39
N LEU A 106 4.45 31.93 19.27
CA LEU A 106 3.49 32.98 18.96
C LEU A 106 3.85 34.22 19.77
N ILE A 107 4.01 35.37 19.09
CA ILE A 107 4.30 36.64 19.75
C ILE A 107 2.97 37.30 20.14
N LYS A 108 2.83 37.70 21.40
CA LYS A 108 1.68 38.49 21.87
C LYS A 108 1.82 39.95 21.39
N PRO A 109 0.74 40.60 20.87
CA PRO A 109 -0.62 40.11 20.73
C PRO A 109 -0.77 39.11 19.56
N ILE A 110 -1.46 38.00 19.83
CA ILE A 110 -1.58 36.87 18.90
C ILE A 110 -2.46 37.24 17.70
N ASP A 111 -1.92 37.09 16.49
CA ASP A 111 -2.71 37.11 15.26
C ASP A 111 -3.47 35.77 15.13
N LEU A 112 -4.80 35.82 15.09
CA LEU A 112 -5.65 34.64 15.01
C LEU A 112 -5.40 33.83 13.73
N ASN A 113 -5.05 34.47 12.60
CA ASN A 113 -4.73 33.76 11.37
C ASN A 113 -3.40 33.02 11.49
N GLU A 114 -2.42 33.64 12.17
CA GLU A 114 -1.13 33.01 12.44
C GLU A 114 -1.28 31.83 13.41
N LEU A 115 -2.06 32.00 14.48
CA LEU A 115 -2.42 30.92 15.42
C LEU A 115 -3.00 29.73 14.68
N LEU A 116 -4.06 29.93 13.89
CA LEU A 116 -4.73 28.84 13.19
C LEU A 116 -3.81 28.12 12.20
N LEU A 117 -2.97 28.87 11.47
CA LEU A 117 -2.00 28.30 10.55
C LEU A 117 -0.95 27.45 11.29
N LYS A 118 -0.40 27.95 12.39
CA LYS A 118 0.61 27.24 13.19
C LYS A 118 0.03 26.01 13.88
N VAL A 119 -1.16 26.12 14.45
CA VAL A 119 -1.90 25.00 15.06
C VAL A 119 -2.18 23.91 14.03
N GLN A 120 -2.68 24.27 12.84
CA GLN A 120 -2.94 23.31 11.77
C GLN A 120 -1.68 22.53 11.39
N ARG A 121 -0.56 23.24 11.19
CA ARG A 121 0.73 22.64 10.84
C ARG A 121 1.31 21.78 11.97
N ALA A 122 1.17 22.21 13.22
CA ALA A 122 1.63 21.47 14.38
C ALA A 122 0.85 20.16 14.54
N ILE A 123 -0.47 20.19 14.42
CA ILE A 123 -1.30 18.97 14.48
C ILE A 123 -0.97 18.02 13.32
N GLU A 124 -0.73 18.54 12.12
CA GLU A 124 -0.27 17.74 10.98
C GLU A 124 1.09 17.09 11.27
N SER A 125 2.05 17.82 11.84
CA SER A 125 3.35 17.29 12.26
C SER A 125 3.23 16.19 13.33
N ALA A 126 2.43 16.43 14.37
CA ALA A 126 2.14 15.46 15.42
C ALA A 126 1.54 14.17 14.84
N TYR A 127 0.58 14.30 13.92
CA TYR A 127 -0.02 13.18 13.23
C TYR A 127 1.01 12.40 12.40
N LEU A 128 1.87 13.10 11.64
CA LEU A 128 2.92 12.49 10.84
C LEU A 128 3.96 11.75 11.71
N LYS A 129 4.38 12.31 12.84
CA LYS A 129 5.29 11.64 13.80
C LYS A 129 4.67 10.34 14.33
N LYS A 130 3.40 10.38 14.72
CA LYS A 130 2.63 9.21 15.20
C LYS A 130 2.54 8.12 14.14
N VAL A 131 2.19 8.48 12.89
CA VAL A 131 2.14 7.55 11.75
C VAL A 131 3.51 6.95 11.45
N ASN A 132 4.58 7.77 11.46
CA ASN A 132 5.92 7.31 11.17
C ASN A 132 6.44 6.33 12.23
N ARG A 133 6.16 6.57 13.52
CA ARG A 133 6.49 5.61 14.59
C ARG A 133 5.69 4.32 14.48
N ALA A 134 4.41 4.38 14.14
CA ALA A 134 3.60 3.19 13.90
C ALA A 134 4.18 2.36 12.74
N SER A 135 4.58 3.04 11.65
CA SER A 135 5.21 2.42 10.49
C SER A 135 6.58 1.83 10.80
N GLU A 136 7.43 2.50 11.58
CA GLU A 136 8.75 1.98 11.97
C GLU A 136 8.63 0.80 12.95
N LYS A 137 7.64 0.81 13.85
CA LYS A 137 7.35 -0.35 14.72
C LYS A 137 6.88 -1.55 13.90
N GLU A 138 6.01 -1.33 12.92
CA GLU A 138 5.56 -2.35 11.97
C GLU A 138 6.71 -2.87 11.10
N ARG A 139 7.60 -1.98 10.65
CA ARG A 139 8.82 -2.32 9.91
C ARG A 139 9.78 -3.16 10.75
N THR A 140 9.91 -2.88 12.05
CA THR A 140 10.72 -3.67 12.98
C THR A 140 10.14 -5.07 13.14
N ILE A 141 8.83 -5.19 13.39
CA ILE A 141 8.12 -6.47 13.45
C ILE A 141 8.26 -7.24 12.12
N ARG A 142 8.19 -6.54 10.98
CA ARG A 142 8.41 -7.11 9.64
C ARG A 142 9.84 -7.65 9.48
N LEU A 143 10.86 -6.90 9.90
CA LEU A 143 12.26 -7.34 9.85
C LEU A 143 12.50 -8.56 10.75
N GLU A 144 11.91 -8.59 11.95
CA GLU A 144 11.98 -9.73 12.86
C GLU A 144 11.32 -10.98 12.25
N ASN A 145 10.16 -10.83 11.61
CA ASN A 145 9.48 -11.92 10.91
C ASN A 145 10.27 -12.40 9.69
N GLN A 146 10.88 -11.50 8.92
CA GLN A 146 11.76 -11.86 7.81
C GLN A 146 13.04 -12.55 8.29
N LEU A 147 13.65 -12.08 9.38
CA LEU A 147 14.80 -12.72 10.01
C LEU A 147 14.46 -14.10 10.55
N SER A 148 13.28 -14.25 11.15
CA SER A 148 12.76 -15.53 11.64
C SER A 148 12.54 -16.52 10.48
N TRP A 149 11.97 -16.06 9.37
CA TRP A 149 11.79 -16.85 8.16
C TRP A 149 13.11 -17.22 7.49
N LEU A 150 14.06 -16.28 7.40
CA LEU A 150 15.40 -16.54 6.87
C LEU A 150 16.19 -17.52 7.75
N LYS A 151 16.09 -17.42 9.08
CA LYS A 151 16.67 -18.39 10.02
C LYS A 151 16.03 -19.77 9.85
N TRP A 152 14.71 -19.84 9.78
CA TRP A 152 13.97 -21.07 9.52
C TRP A 152 14.37 -21.72 8.19
N MET A 153 14.54 -20.92 7.13
CA MET A 153 14.97 -21.38 5.81
C MET A 153 16.44 -21.82 5.80
N HIS A 154 17.32 -21.06 6.46
CA HIS A 154 18.74 -21.38 6.62
C HIS A 154 18.93 -22.70 7.38
N ASP A 155 18.27 -22.86 8.53
CA ASP A 155 18.33 -24.08 9.35
C ASP A 155 17.81 -25.30 8.60
N ARG A 156 16.86 -25.11 7.69
CA ARG A 156 16.27 -26.18 6.88
C ARG A 156 17.05 -26.48 5.60
N SER A 157 17.77 -25.51 5.05
CA SER A 157 18.66 -25.68 3.89
C SER A 157 19.87 -26.59 4.17
N GLN A 158 20.29 -26.71 5.42
CA GLN A 158 21.36 -27.64 5.82
C GLN A 158 20.91 -29.10 5.85
N SER A 159 19.60 -29.38 5.87
CA SER A 159 19.08 -30.73 5.65
C SER A 159 18.91 -30.96 4.15
N GLY A 160 20.02 -31.25 3.47
CA GLY A 160 20.23 -31.23 2.01
C GLY A 160 19.38 -32.16 1.13
N ALA A 161 18.06 -32.15 1.25
CA ALA A 161 17.15 -32.96 0.43
C ALA A 161 15.88 -32.22 -0.07
N PHE A 162 15.67 -30.95 0.29
CA PHE A 162 14.33 -30.34 0.15
C PHE A 162 14.14 -29.24 -0.91
N ASP A 163 15.11 -28.92 -1.79
CA ASP A 163 14.97 -27.68 -2.60
C ASP A 163 14.48 -27.87 -4.05
N LYS A 164 14.64 -29.06 -4.67
CA LYS A 164 14.23 -29.25 -6.08
C LYS A 164 13.01 -30.17 -6.25
N ALA A 165 13.06 -31.35 -5.65
CA ALA A 165 11.98 -32.34 -5.78
C ALA A 165 10.67 -31.91 -5.11
N ALA A 166 10.72 -31.16 -4.01
CA ALA A 166 9.52 -30.66 -3.34
C ALA A 166 8.85 -29.50 -4.10
N LYS A 167 9.66 -28.58 -4.67
CA LYS A 167 9.19 -27.53 -5.59
C LYS A 167 8.61 -28.14 -6.86
N GLU A 168 9.32 -29.07 -7.51
CA GLU A 168 8.81 -29.79 -8.69
C GLU A 168 7.51 -30.55 -8.37
N LYS A 169 7.45 -31.26 -7.24
CA LYS A 169 6.23 -31.98 -6.83
C LYS A 169 5.06 -31.04 -6.52
N ALA A 170 5.31 -29.89 -5.91
CA ALA A 170 4.30 -28.85 -5.69
C ALA A 170 3.83 -28.22 -7.01
N LEU A 171 4.74 -27.95 -7.94
CA LEU A 171 4.46 -27.51 -9.32
C LEU A 171 3.57 -28.51 -10.06
N PHE A 172 3.94 -29.79 -10.09
CA PHE A 172 3.14 -30.84 -10.74
C PHE A 172 1.79 -31.04 -10.06
N TYR A 173 1.73 -30.91 -8.74
CA TYR A 173 0.48 -30.97 -7.99
C TYR A 173 -0.44 -29.77 -8.32
N ASN A 174 0.08 -28.55 -8.33
CA ASN A 174 -0.68 -27.34 -8.65
C ASN A 174 -1.11 -27.30 -10.13
N LEU A 175 -0.22 -27.71 -11.05
CA LEU A 175 -0.52 -27.91 -12.47
C LEU A 175 -1.64 -28.94 -12.63
N ARG A 176 -1.50 -30.14 -12.07
CA ARG A 176 -2.52 -31.19 -12.16
C ARG A 176 -3.85 -30.72 -11.59
N THR A 177 -3.83 -30.07 -10.43
CA THR A 177 -5.05 -29.56 -9.77
C THR A 177 -5.72 -28.49 -10.64
N SER A 178 -4.97 -27.51 -11.15
CA SER A 178 -5.51 -26.47 -12.05
C SER A 178 -6.03 -27.01 -13.38
N LEU A 179 -5.40 -28.05 -13.94
CA LEU A 179 -5.85 -28.70 -15.17
C LEU A 179 -7.06 -29.63 -14.94
N THR A 180 -7.31 -30.08 -13.71
CA THR A 180 -8.40 -31.02 -13.37
C THR A 180 -9.59 -30.38 -12.65
N GLN A 181 -9.43 -29.20 -12.04
CA GLN A 181 -10.47 -28.44 -11.32
C GLN A 181 -10.89 -27.18 -12.10
N GLY A 182 -12.19 -26.83 -12.06
CA GLY A 182 -12.74 -25.69 -12.81
C GLY A 182 -12.76 -25.92 -14.33
N SER A 183 -12.68 -24.84 -15.11
CA SER A 183 -12.73 -24.81 -16.59
C SER A 183 -11.54 -25.49 -17.32
N GLY A 184 -10.81 -26.39 -16.65
CA GLY A 184 -9.65 -27.11 -17.19
C GLY A 184 -10.01 -28.37 -18.00
N PHE A 185 -9.00 -29.21 -18.31
CA PHE A 185 -9.16 -30.48 -19.04
C PHE A 185 -10.09 -31.49 -18.34
N GLY A 186 -10.27 -31.40 -17.02
CA GLY A 186 -11.25 -32.24 -16.30
C GLY A 186 -12.69 -32.03 -16.75
N GLN A 187 -13.07 -30.77 -17.06
CA GLN A 187 -14.39 -30.44 -17.59
C GLN A 187 -14.53 -30.89 -19.04
N LEU A 188 -13.46 -30.76 -19.85
CA LEU A 188 -13.40 -31.32 -21.21
C LEU A 188 -13.63 -32.82 -21.23
N ILE A 189 -12.93 -33.58 -20.38
CA ILE A 189 -13.09 -35.04 -20.30
C ILE A 189 -14.53 -35.38 -19.91
N SER A 190 -15.09 -34.69 -18.92
CA SER A 190 -16.48 -34.91 -18.47
C SER A 190 -17.50 -34.61 -19.58
N VAL A 191 -17.32 -33.52 -20.33
CA VAL A 191 -18.21 -33.17 -21.46
C VAL A 191 -18.04 -34.14 -22.63
N LEU A 192 -16.82 -34.54 -22.95
CA LEU A 192 -16.58 -35.54 -23.99
C LEU A 192 -17.19 -36.90 -23.62
N LEU A 193 -17.10 -37.31 -22.35
CA LEU A 193 -17.78 -38.50 -21.85
C LEU A 193 -19.31 -38.35 -21.99
N PHE A 194 -19.87 -37.19 -21.66
CA PHE A 194 -21.30 -36.91 -21.82
C PHE A 194 -21.73 -36.93 -23.29
N VAL A 195 -20.93 -36.38 -24.21
CA VAL A 195 -21.16 -36.48 -25.66
C VAL A 195 -21.17 -37.94 -26.10
N LEU A 196 -20.17 -38.73 -25.69
CA LEU A 196 -20.07 -40.14 -26.05
C LEU A 196 -21.24 -40.97 -25.50
N GLU A 197 -21.80 -40.60 -24.36
CA GLU A 197 -22.92 -41.29 -23.71
C GLU A 197 -24.28 -40.86 -24.26
N SER A 198 -24.43 -39.59 -24.67
CA SER A 198 -25.68 -39.01 -25.17
C SER A 198 -25.84 -39.02 -26.69
N ALA A 199 -24.76 -39.29 -27.45
CA ALA A 199 -24.79 -39.28 -28.90
C ALA A 199 -25.64 -40.43 -29.47
N GLU A 200 -26.71 -40.09 -30.19
CA GLU A 200 -27.53 -41.09 -30.87
C GLU A 200 -27.05 -41.30 -32.31
N LEU A 201 -26.97 -42.55 -32.76
CA LEU A 201 -26.68 -42.86 -34.16
C LEU A 201 -27.97 -42.84 -34.99
N LYS A 202 -28.13 -41.86 -35.87
CA LYS A 202 -29.22 -41.77 -36.87
C LYS A 202 -28.65 -41.50 -38.25
N ASP A 203 -29.15 -42.22 -39.25
CA ASP A 203 -28.75 -42.05 -40.66
C ASP A 203 -27.23 -42.03 -40.88
N ASN A 204 -26.53 -42.95 -40.20
CA ASN A 204 -25.07 -43.09 -40.23
C ASN A 204 -24.29 -41.85 -39.74
N LYS A 205 -24.91 -41.01 -38.91
CA LYS A 205 -24.31 -39.85 -38.26
C LYS A 205 -24.64 -39.85 -36.77
N TYR A 206 -23.71 -39.37 -35.95
CA TYR A 206 -23.97 -39.11 -34.54
C TYR A 206 -24.70 -37.77 -34.40
N GLN A 207 -25.85 -37.81 -33.75
CA GLN A 207 -26.65 -36.63 -33.40
C GLN A 207 -26.42 -36.32 -31.92
N ILE A 208 -26.01 -35.07 -31.65
CA ILE A 208 -25.69 -34.58 -30.31
C ILE A 208 -26.55 -33.35 -30.07
N ASP A 209 -27.02 -33.18 -28.84
CA ASP A 209 -27.75 -31.99 -28.45
C ASP A 209 -26.90 -30.72 -28.60
N LYS A 210 -27.53 -29.64 -29.06
CA LYS A 210 -26.86 -28.36 -29.33
C LYS A 210 -26.16 -27.81 -28.08
N GLY A 211 -26.80 -27.90 -26.90
CA GLY A 211 -26.23 -27.40 -25.65
C GLY A 211 -24.94 -28.11 -25.28
N ILE A 212 -24.88 -29.44 -25.51
CA ILE A 212 -23.67 -30.23 -25.30
C ILE A 212 -22.57 -29.82 -26.29
N MET A 213 -22.93 -29.62 -27.56
CA MET A 213 -21.97 -29.18 -28.58
C MET A 213 -21.42 -27.77 -28.29
N ASP A 214 -22.25 -26.87 -27.78
CA ASP A 214 -21.84 -25.54 -27.35
C ASP A 214 -20.88 -25.63 -26.14
N MET A 215 -21.14 -26.53 -25.18
CA MET A 215 -20.21 -26.81 -24.07
C MET A 215 -18.86 -27.38 -24.54
N VAL A 216 -18.86 -28.27 -25.55
CA VAL A 216 -17.61 -28.79 -26.14
C VAL A 216 -16.80 -27.65 -26.75
N ARG A 217 -17.45 -26.77 -27.52
CA ARG A 217 -16.79 -25.63 -28.16
C ARG A 217 -16.18 -24.69 -27.13
N GLU A 218 -16.95 -24.29 -26.13
CA GLU A 218 -16.49 -23.38 -25.07
C GLU A 218 -15.29 -23.94 -24.29
N ASN A 219 -15.36 -25.23 -23.93
CA ASN A 219 -14.25 -25.89 -23.26
C ASN A 219 -13.00 -26.03 -24.15
N THR A 220 -13.19 -26.28 -25.46
CA THR A 220 -12.07 -26.37 -26.41
C THR A 220 -11.32 -25.04 -26.53
N TYR A 221 -12.06 -23.92 -26.57
CA TYR A 221 -11.46 -22.59 -26.54
C TYR A 221 -10.69 -22.33 -25.24
N THR A 222 -11.23 -22.75 -24.10
CA THR A 222 -10.52 -22.61 -22.81
C THR A 222 -9.23 -23.41 -22.78
N ALA A 223 -9.21 -24.64 -23.29
CA ALA A 223 -7.99 -25.43 -23.37
C ALA A 223 -6.94 -24.86 -24.34
N SER A 224 -7.36 -24.30 -25.48
CA SER A 224 -6.42 -23.60 -26.38
C SER A 224 -5.74 -22.44 -25.66
N ARG A 225 -6.52 -21.60 -24.96
CA ARG A 225 -5.97 -20.48 -24.17
C ARG A 225 -4.96 -20.94 -23.11
N ILE A 226 -5.19 -22.08 -22.46
CA ILE A 226 -4.23 -22.67 -21.50
C ILE A 226 -2.89 -22.98 -22.20
N ILE A 227 -2.94 -23.61 -23.37
CA ILE A 227 -1.74 -24.00 -24.13
C ILE A 227 -0.97 -22.75 -24.58
N ASP A 228 -1.67 -21.77 -25.15
CA ASP A 228 -1.07 -20.51 -25.61
C ASP A 228 -0.32 -19.80 -24.46
N SER A 229 -0.88 -19.87 -23.26
CA SER A 229 -0.29 -19.23 -22.08
C SER A 229 0.94 -19.95 -21.54
N LEU A 230 0.99 -21.27 -21.66
CA LEU A 230 2.20 -22.05 -21.35
C LEU A 230 3.32 -21.72 -22.34
N GLN A 231 3.00 -21.55 -23.62
CA GLN A 231 3.96 -21.12 -24.64
C GLN A 231 4.49 -19.71 -24.35
N GLU A 232 3.65 -18.79 -23.88
CA GLU A 232 4.07 -17.45 -23.50
C GLU A 232 5.15 -17.45 -22.39
N ILE A 233 5.01 -18.32 -21.39
CA ILE A 233 6.01 -18.46 -20.32
C ILE A 233 7.30 -19.06 -20.86
N ASP A 234 7.22 -20.08 -21.71
CA ASP A 234 8.40 -20.71 -22.30
C ASP A 234 9.22 -19.69 -23.11
N ILE A 235 8.55 -18.85 -23.90
CA ILE A 235 9.16 -17.72 -24.62
C ILE A 235 9.77 -16.72 -23.64
N LEU A 236 9.03 -16.31 -22.62
CA LEU A 236 9.50 -15.36 -21.60
C LEU A 236 10.72 -15.88 -20.84
N LEU A 237 10.79 -17.17 -20.52
CA LEU A 237 11.94 -17.77 -19.85
C LEU A 237 13.14 -17.88 -20.79
N GLY A 238 12.91 -18.25 -22.06
CA GLY A 238 13.96 -18.47 -23.05
C GLY A 238 14.58 -17.23 -23.70
N GLN A 239 13.92 -16.07 -23.65
CA GLN A 239 14.42 -14.82 -24.25
C GLN A 239 14.94 -13.83 -23.20
N ASP A 240 16.09 -13.21 -23.47
CA ASP A 240 16.56 -12.06 -22.69
C ASP A 240 15.71 -10.83 -23.00
N ILE A 241 15.34 -10.09 -21.95
CA ILE A 241 14.61 -8.83 -22.11
C ILE A 241 15.60 -7.73 -22.47
N VAL A 242 15.50 -7.21 -23.69
CA VAL A 242 16.24 -6.02 -24.10
C VAL A 242 15.71 -4.82 -23.33
N THR A 243 16.57 -4.18 -22.54
CA THR A 243 16.21 -3.01 -21.73
C THR A 243 16.78 -1.73 -22.32
N GLU A 244 16.06 -0.63 -22.15
CA GLU A 244 16.46 0.72 -22.51
C GLU A 244 16.44 1.62 -21.27
N GLU A 245 17.16 2.75 -21.33
CA GLU A 245 17.10 3.76 -20.29
C GLU A 245 15.80 4.56 -20.43
N MET A 246 14.93 4.46 -19.43
CA MET A 246 13.66 5.17 -19.39
C MET A 246 13.63 6.11 -18.20
N THR A 247 13.07 7.29 -18.37
CA THR A 247 12.84 8.23 -17.27
C THR A 247 11.57 7.86 -16.49
N ALA A 248 11.43 8.34 -15.25
CA ALA A 248 10.20 8.17 -14.50
C ALA A 248 8.96 8.79 -15.21
N ALA A 249 9.17 9.81 -16.05
CA ALA A 249 8.12 10.38 -16.89
C ALA A 249 7.65 9.38 -17.97
N ASP A 250 8.57 8.67 -18.60
CA ASP A 250 8.27 7.63 -19.59
C ASP A 250 7.52 6.45 -18.93
N ILE A 251 7.95 6.06 -17.73
CA ILE A 251 7.27 5.03 -16.92
C ILE A 251 5.82 5.46 -16.63
N ARG A 252 5.60 6.71 -16.20
CA ARG A 252 4.24 7.22 -15.98
C ARG A 252 3.40 7.23 -17.26
N ALA A 253 3.99 7.57 -18.41
CA ALA A 253 3.26 7.56 -19.68
C ALA A 253 2.75 6.14 -19.98
N ILE A 254 3.60 5.12 -19.80
CA ILE A 254 3.21 3.71 -19.95
C ILE A 254 2.09 3.34 -18.98
N LEU A 255 2.24 3.69 -17.70
CA LEU A 255 1.19 3.42 -16.69
C LEU A 255 -0.15 4.07 -17.09
N SER A 256 -0.11 5.32 -17.56
CA SER A 256 -1.32 6.06 -17.97
C SER A 256 -2.00 5.42 -19.18
N GLU A 257 -1.21 5.02 -20.19
CA GLU A 257 -1.72 4.28 -21.35
C GLU A 257 -2.35 2.94 -20.94
N THR A 258 -1.70 2.21 -20.03
CA THR A 258 -2.16 0.89 -19.55
C THR A 258 -3.48 1.01 -18.78
N VAL A 259 -3.62 2.08 -17.98
CA VAL A 259 -4.86 2.37 -17.26
C VAL A 259 -6.00 2.70 -18.22
N VAL A 260 -5.76 3.53 -19.24
CA VAL A 260 -6.77 3.85 -20.25
C VAL A 260 -7.21 2.61 -21.01
N GLU A 261 -6.28 1.71 -21.35
CA GLU A 261 -6.63 0.41 -21.96
C GLU A 261 -7.46 -0.46 -21.02
N ALA A 262 -7.09 -0.53 -19.74
CA ALA A 262 -7.83 -1.29 -18.73
C ALA A 262 -9.25 -0.74 -18.50
N GLU A 263 -9.42 0.59 -18.47
CA GLU A 263 -10.73 1.26 -18.38
C GLU A 263 -11.58 1.02 -19.63
N ASN A 264 -10.98 1.03 -20.82
CA ASN A 264 -11.69 0.75 -22.07
C ASN A 264 -12.20 -0.69 -22.18
N MET A 265 -11.52 -1.65 -21.54
CA MET A 265 -12.01 -3.02 -21.39
C MET A 265 -13.23 -3.10 -20.44
N GLN A 266 -13.52 -2.03 -19.68
CA GLN A 266 -14.42 -2.00 -18.56
C GLN A 266 -15.79 -1.36 -18.86
N LYS A 267 -16.48 -1.76 -19.93
CA LYS A 267 -17.90 -1.37 -20.14
C LYS A 267 -18.88 -1.96 -19.09
N VAL A 268 -18.41 -2.69 -18.07
CA VAL A 268 -19.24 -3.55 -17.20
C VAL A 268 -18.93 -3.44 -15.69
N HIS A 269 -17.84 -2.76 -15.27
CA HIS A 269 -17.50 -2.58 -13.85
C HIS A 269 -17.18 -1.11 -13.54
N GLU A 270 -17.92 -0.50 -12.60
CA GLU A 270 -17.83 0.93 -12.25
C GLU A 270 -16.62 1.27 -11.35
N ASN A 271 -15.50 0.56 -11.46
CA ASN A 271 -14.33 0.85 -10.64
C ASN A 271 -13.58 2.05 -11.24
N HIS A 272 -13.08 2.93 -10.38
CA HIS A 272 -12.36 4.13 -10.81
C HIS A 272 -10.86 3.91 -10.62
N ILE A 273 -10.04 4.09 -11.65
CA ILE A 273 -8.59 3.95 -11.53
C ILE A 273 -7.98 5.34 -11.39
N VAL A 274 -7.21 5.56 -10.32
CA VAL A 274 -6.57 6.84 -10.03
C VAL A 274 -5.05 6.67 -10.05
N ILE A 275 -4.37 7.47 -10.86
CA ILE A 275 -2.91 7.51 -10.93
C ILE A 275 -2.43 8.74 -10.16
N SER A 276 -1.51 8.55 -9.21
CA SER A 276 -0.95 9.69 -8.47
C SER A 276 -0.12 10.61 -9.38
N GLU A 277 -0.21 11.92 -9.16
CA GLU A 277 0.79 12.85 -9.66
C GLU A 277 2.14 12.61 -8.96
N TYR A 278 3.23 12.78 -9.70
CA TYR A 278 4.59 12.63 -9.18
C TYR A 278 5.22 14.01 -9.00
N LYS A 279 6.13 14.16 -8.04
CA LYS A 279 6.89 15.42 -7.88
C LYS A 279 7.78 15.62 -9.11
N GLU A 280 7.83 16.86 -9.60
CA GLU A 280 8.67 17.28 -10.73
C GLU A 280 10.16 16.89 -10.55
N SER A 281 10.60 16.80 -9.29
CA SER A 281 11.92 16.33 -8.85
C SER A 281 12.27 14.89 -9.30
N PHE A 282 11.27 14.05 -9.57
CA PHE A 282 11.47 12.65 -9.97
C PHE A 282 11.47 12.45 -11.49
N SER A 283 11.10 13.45 -12.28
CA SER A 283 11.00 13.38 -13.75
C SER A 283 12.28 12.91 -14.44
N LYS A 284 13.45 13.21 -13.87
CA LYS A 284 14.76 12.92 -14.46
C LYS A 284 15.35 11.57 -14.08
N LEU A 285 14.78 10.89 -13.07
CA LEU A 285 15.29 9.61 -12.59
C LEU A 285 15.20 8.57 -13.70
N LYS A 286 16.27 7.81 -13.89
CA LYS A 286 16.35 6.78 -14.92
C LYS A 286 16.34 5.37 -14.34
N VAL A 287 15.64 4.48 -15.02
CA VAL A 287 15.62 3.03 -14.78
C VAL A 287 15.93 2.30 -16.08
N LYS A 288 16.53 1.11 -15.97
CA LYS A 288 16.57 0.16 -17.09
C LYS A 288 15.25 -0.57 -17.14
N CYS A 289 14.51 -0.40 -18.23
CA CYS A 289 13.21 -1.02 -18.37
C CYS A 289 12.96 -1.43 -19.81
N ASN A 290 11.97 -2.30 -20.02
CA ASN A 290 11.41 -2.55 -21.34
C ASN A 290 9.95 -2.12 -21.29
N ALA A 291 9.58 -1.14 -22.12
CA ALA A 291 8.26 -0.55 -22.10
C ALA A 291 7.14 -1.60 -22.21
N GLU A 292 7.32 -2.56 -23.12
CA GLU A 292 6.26 -3.51 -23.45
C GLU A 292 6.09 -4.60 -22.39
N GLN A 293 7.19 -5.06 -21.80
CA GLN A 293 7.14 -5.99 -20.68
C GLN A 293 6.61 -5.33 -19.41
N LEU A 294 6.93 -4.05 -19.16
CA LEU A 294 6.37 -3.31 -18.05
C LEU A 294 4.86 -3.10 -18.21
N LYS A 295 4.41 -2.69 -19.40
CA LYS A 295 2.99 -2.54 -19.75
C LYS A 295 2.24 -3.85 -19.48
N ARG A 296 2.80 -4.98 -19.93
CA ARG A 296 2.26 -6.32 -19.67
C ARG A 296 2.17 -6.63 -18.17
N ALA A 297 3.23 -6.40 -17.42
CA ALA A 297 3.26 -6.66 -15.98
C ALA A 297 2.21 -5.83 -15.22
N VAL A 298 2.11 -4.53 -15.52
CA VAL A 298 1.14 -3.62 -14.89
C VAL A 298 -0.29 -3.99 -15.27
N ARG A 299 -0.54 -4.35 -16.54
CA ARG A 299 -1.86 -4.79 -17.00
C ARG A 299 -2.36 -6.00 -16.22
N GLU A 300 -1.53 -7.02 -15.99
CA GLU A 300 -1.90 -8.19 -15.20
C GLU A 300 -2.24 -7.84 -13.74
N LEU A 301 -1.48 -6.92 -13.13
CA LEU A 301 -1.77 -6.45 -11.78
C LEU A 301 -3.06 -5.64 -11.70
N LEU A 302 -3.34 -4.78 -12.68
CA LEU A 302 -4.59 -4.03 -12.77
C LEU A 302 -5.80 -4.96 -12.97
N ILE A 303 -5.66 -5.98 -13.82
CA ILE A 303 -6.69 -7.01 -14.00
C ILE A 303 -6.98 -7.72 -12.67
N ASN A 304 -5.96 -8.14 -11.95
CA ASN A 304 -6.13 -8.76 -10.64
C ASN A 304 -6.80 -7.80 -9.64
N ALA A 305 -6.35 -6.55 -9.59
CA ALA A 305 -6.98 -5.52 -8.77
C ALA A 305 -8.47 -5.36 -9.10
N MET A 306 -8.84 -5.29 -10.39
CA MET A 306 -10.24 -5.19 -10.82
C MET A 306 -11.08 -6.42 -10.46
N LYS A 307 -10.53 -7.63 -10.60
CA LYS A 307 -11.22 -8.89 -10.26
C LYS A 307 -11.54 -8.99 -8.77
N PHE A 308 -10.59 -8.63 -7.92
CA PHE A 308 -10.70 -8.84 -6.48
C PHE A 308 -11.26 -7.63 -5.72
N SER A 309 -11.50 -6.51 -6.41
CA SER A 309 -12.09 -5.32 -5.81
C SER A 309 -13.62 -5.31 -5.86
N PRO A 310 -14.31 -4.81 -4.81
CA PRO A 310 -15.74 -4.56 -4.87
C PRO A 310 -16.11 -3.56 -5.99
N LYS A 311 -17.34 -3.65 -6.52
CA LYS A 311 -17.83 -2.70 -7.54
C LYS A 311 -17.87 -1.28 -6.98
N GLY A 312 -17.47 -0.29 -7.78
CA GLY A 312 -17.51 1.13 -7.38
C GLY A 312 -16.34 1.58 -6.51
N THR A 313 -15.35 0.71 -6.29
CA THR A 313 -14.14 1.06 -5.50
C THR A 313 -13.04 1.66 -6.38
N THR A 314 -12.11 2.36 -5.73
CA THR A 314 -11.00 3.02 -6.40
C THR A 314 -9.75 2.15 -6.35
N ILE A 315 -9.15 1.90 -7.52
CA ILE A 315 -7.82 1.28 -7.64
C ILE A 315 -6.80 2.41 -7.78
N SER A 316 -5.80 2.44 -6.90
CA SER A 316 -4.79 3.51 -6.89
C SER A 316 -3.45 2.99 -7.42
N VAL A 317 -2.90 3.66 -8.42
CA VAL A 317 -1.56 3.40 -8.96
C VAL A 317 -0.63 4.52 -8.50
N LEU A 318 0.36 4.19 -7.69
CA LEU A 318 1.31 5.15 -7.12
C LEU A 318 2.71 4.93 -7.68
N LEU A 319 3.40 6.02 -8.00
CA LEU A 319 4.82 6.01 -8.37
C LEU A 319 5.61 6.77 -7.31
N ARG A 320 6.55 6.08 -6.64
CA ARG A 320 7.33 6.63 -5.52
C ARG A 320 8.82 6.32 -5.68
N GLN A 321 9.69 7.18 -5.16
CA GLN A 321 11.10 6.86 -4.98
C GLN A 321 11.35 6.45 -3.52
N SER A 322 12.03 5.33 -3.31
CA SER A 322 12.51 4.90 -1.99
C SER A 322 13.99 4.53 -2.06
N GLY A 323 14.85 5.41 -1.54
CA GLY A 323 16.31 5.26 -1.64
C GLY A 323 16.78 5.22 -3.11
N ASN A 324 17.49 4.15 -3.48
CA ASN A 324 17.99 3.92 -4.85
C ASN A 324 17.03 3.08 -5.72
N LYS A 325 15.73 3.11 -5.42
CA LYS A 325 14.72 2.35 -6.15
C LYS A 325 13.51 3.22 -6.53
N LEU A 326 12.96 2.92 -7.69
CA LEU A 326 11.67 3.40 -8.16
C LEU A 326 10.62 2.34 -7.86
N ASN A 327 9.60 2.71 -7.09
CA ASN A 327 8.54 1.81 -6.64
C ASN A 327 7.24 2.17 -7.36
N ILE A 328 6.61 1.17 -7.97
CA ILE A 328 5.28 1.23 -8.54
C ILE A 328 4.37 0.41 -7.62
N ASN A 329 3.41 1.06 -6.97
CA ASN A 329 2.45 0.41 -6.09
C ASN A 329 1.07 0.40 -6.76
N ILE A 330 0.41 -0.75 -6.78
CA ILE A 330 -0.97 -0.89 -7.21
C ILE A 330 -1.78 -1.32 -5.99
N LEU A 331 -2.60 -0.40 -5.49
CA LEU A 331 -3.43 -0.61 -4.32
C LEU A 331 -4.89 -0.79 -4.73
N ASN A 332 -5.50 -1.84 -4.21
CA ASN A 332 -6.90 -2.13 -4.48
C ASN A 332 -7.62 -2.52 -3.19
N GLU A 333 -8.88 -2.09 -3.07
CA GLU A 333 -9.73 -2.49 -1.96
C GLU A 333 -10.14 -3.95 -2.11
N VAL A 334 -10.15 -4.70 -1.01
CA VAL A 334 -10.60 -6.09 -0.99
C VAL A 334 -11.75 -6.25 -0.02
N ARG A 335 -12.63 -7.22 -0.28
CA ARG A 335 -13.73 -7.55 0.64
C ARG A 335 -13.18 -8.00 1.99
N ASP A 336 -13.85 -7.63 3.08
CA ASP A 336 -13.43 -7.96 4.46
C ASP A 336 -13.34 -9.46 4.72
N THR A 337 -14.13 -10.25 4.01
CA THR A 337 -14.15 -11.71 4.12
C THR A 337 -14.12 -12.37 2.75
N ARG A 338 -13.49 -13.54 2.69
CA ARG A 338 -13.38 -14.39 1.50
C ARG A 338 -13.81 -15.81 1.84
N ASP A 339 -14.61 -16.42 0.96
CA ASP A 339 -14.93 -17.85 0.99
C ASP A 339 -13.91 -18.60 0.12
N LEU A 340 -13.22 -19.58 0.71
CA LEU A 340 -12.26 -20.43 0.00
C LEU A 340 -12.92 -21.56 -0.82
N GLY A 341 -14.26 -21.58 -0.91
CA GLY A 341 -15.02 -22.59 -1.66
C GLY A 341 -15.16 -23.93 -0.92
N ASN A 342 -14.71 -23.99 0.33
CA ASN A 342 -14.82 -25.16 1.22
C ASN A 342 -15.67 -24.87 2.47
N GLY A 343 -16.41 -23.74 2.48
CA GLY A 343 -17.21 -23.29 3.61
C GLY A 343 -16.39 -22.63 4.74
N LYS A 344 -15.07 -22.43 4.56
CA LYS A 344 -14.26 -21.61 5.47
C LYS A 344 -14.20 -20.18 4.96
N VAL A 345 -14.70 -19.28 5.80
CA VAL A 345 -14.57 -17.84 5.63
C VAL A 345 -13.26 -17.40 6.30
N VAL A 346 -12.38 -16.80 5.52
CA VAL A 346 -11.13 -16.19 6.02
C VAL A 346 -11.21 -14.66 5.90
N GLU A 347 -10.38 -13.96 6.68
CA GLU A 347 -10.19 -12.52 6.48
C GLU A 347 -9.76 -12.24 5.04
N GLY A 348 -10.21 -11.10 4.51
CA GLY A 348 -9.89 -10.64 3.16
C GLY A 348 -8.39 -10.50 2.89
N GLY A 349 -8.05 -10.20 1.63
CA GLY A 349 -6.67 -9.95 1.21
C GLY A 349 -5.82 -11.22 1.01
N ILE A 350 -4.52 -11.09 1.21
CA ILE A 350 -3.53 -12.17 1.05
C ILE A 350 -2.97 -12.54 2.42
N PRO A 351 -3.29 -13.72 2.98
CA PRO A 351 -2.74 -14.14 4.26
C PRO A 351 -1.20 -14.16 4.24
N LEU A 352 -0.58 -13.85 5.38
CA LEU A 352 0.87 -13.67 5.49
C LEU A 352 1.66 -14.89 4.97
N GLU A 353 1.17 -16.09 5.25
CA GLU A 353 1.77 -17.36 4.81
C GLU A 353 1.75 -17.57 3.29
N TYR A 354 0.85 -16.88 2.56
CA TYR A 354 0.70 -17.01 1.11
C TYR A 354 1.31 -15.85 0.31
N GLN A 355 1.81 -14.78 0.95
CA GLN A 355 2.34 -13.59 0.25
C GLN A 355 3.45 -13.90 -0.76
N ASN A 356 4.27 -14.92 -0.51
CA ASN A 356 5.29 -15.36 -1.46
C ASN A 356 4.78 -16.43 -2.44
N LEU A 357 3.77 -17.21 -2.02
CA LEU A 357 3.21 -18.34 -2.78
C LEU A 357 2.28 -17.87 -3.91
N VAL A 358 1.64 -16.70 -3.79
CA VAL A 358 0.76 -16.14 -4.83
C VAL A 358 1.46 -15.87 -6.17
N PHE A 359 2.79 -15.81 -6.17
CA PHE A 359 3.61 -15.65 -7.37
C PHE A 359 4.15 -16.98 -7.92
N GLU A 360 3.87 -18.10 -7.25
CA GLU A 360 4.25 -19.42 -7.75
C GLU A 360 3.31 -19.84 -8.90
N PRO A 361 3.83 -20.54 -9.93
CA PRO A 361 3.02 -20.98 -11.05
C PRO A 361 1.85 -21.84 -10.59
N PHE A 362 0.67 -21.60 -11.17
CA PHE A 362 -0.58 -22.35 -10.91
C PHE A 362 -1.11 -22.24 -9.48
N PHE A 363 -0.58 -21.33 -8.66
CA PHE A 363 -1.10 -21.11 -7.32
C PHE A 363 -2.33 -20.20 -7.36
N ARG A 364 -3.38 -20.58 -6.61
CA ARG A 364 -4.63 -19.81 -6.49
C ARG A 364 -5.13 -19.83 -5.06
N LEU A 365 -5.62 -18.67 -4.58
CA LEU A 365 -6.30 -18.53 -3.29
C LEU A 365 -7.80 -18.85 -3.39
N GLU A 366 -8.43 -18.55 -4.53
CA GLU A 366 -9.83 -18.86 -4.83
C GLU A 366 -9.93 -19.78 -6.05
N HIS A 367 -10.84 -20.76 -5.98
CA HIS A 367 -11.13 -21.70 -7.08
C HIS A 367 -12.27 -21.24 -8.01
N SER A 368 -12.88 -20.07 -7.75
CA SER A 368 -13.97 -19.45 -8.54
C SER A 368 -13.47 -18.94 -9.89
N VAL A 369 -14.26 -19.08 -10.97
CA VAL A 369 -13.95 -18.53 -12.30
C VAL A 369 -14.66 -17.18 -12.47
N PHE A 370 -13.97 -16.15 -12.95
CA PHE A 370 -14.57 -14.84 -13.21
C PHE A 370 -14.91 -14.70 -14.70
N GLU A 371 -16.18 -14.89 -15.07
CA GLU A 371 -16.64 -14.90 -16.47
C GLU A 371 -16.47 -13.56 -17.22
N ASN A 372 -16.35 -12.44 -16.51
CA ASN A 372 -16.37 -11.09 -17.09
C ASN A 372 -15.00 -10.57 -17.60
N PHE A 373 -13.90 -11.29 -17.34
CA PHE A 373 -12.57 -10.86 -17.76
C PHE A 373 -11.94 -11.91 -18.67
N ASP A 374 -11.60 -11.53 -19.90
CA ASP A 374 -10.96 -12.40 -20.89
C ASP A 374 -9.49 -12.64 -20.54
N THR A 375 -9.26 -13.32 -19.42
CA THR A 375 -8.00 -13.32 -18.67
C THR A 375 -7.69 -14.70 -18.13
N LEU A 376 -6.40 -14.93 -17.87
CA LEU A 376 -5.86 -16.23 -17.51
C LEU A 376 -6.15 -16.62 -16.04
N ASP A 377 -7.31 -17.24 -15.82
CA ASP A 377 -7.73 -17.80 -14.51
C ASP A 377 -7.01 -19.12 -14.13
N ILE A 378 -5.77 -19.32 -14.56
CA ILE A 378 -4.97 -20.54 -14.25
C ILE A 378 -3.94 -20.27 -13.14
N GLY A 379 -3.91 -19.06 -12.56
CA GLY A 379 -2.90 -18.71 -11.56
C GLY A 379 -1.50 -18.49 -12.14
N MET A 380 -1.41 -18.01 -13.39
CA MET A 380 -0.13 -17.72 -14.06
C MET A 380 0.20 -16.23 -14.14
N GLY A 381 -0.79 -15.33 -14.03
CA GLY A 381 -0.59 -13.88 -14.20
C GLY A 381 0.48 -13.31 -13.26
N LEU A 382 0.38 -13.55 -11.94
CA LEU A 382 1.36 -13.06 -10.97
C LEU A 382 2.76 -13.68 -11.14
N ASN A 383 2.84 -14.93 -11.61
CA ASN A 383 4.11 -15.56 -11.91
C ASN A 383 4.83 -14.91 -13.10
N ILE A 384 4.07 -14.57 -14.16
CA ILE A 384 4.57 -13.82 -15.32
C ILE A 384 5.11 -12.46 -14.86
N VAL A 385 4.35 -11.76 -14.01
CA VAL A 385 4.78 -10.46 -13.46
C VAL A 385 6.10 -10.60 -12.70
N ARG A 386 6.22 -11.59 -11.80
CA ARG A 386 7.48 -11.84 -11.06
C ARG A 386 8.64 -12.08 -12.03
N THR A 387 8.45 -12.96 -13.01
CA THR A 387 9.49 -13.31 -13.99
C THR A 387 9.96 -12.09 -14.79
N ILE A 388 9.02 -11.25 -15.23
CA ILE A 388 9.32 -10.00 -15.94
C ILE A 388 10.13 -9.06 -15.03
N VAL A 389 9.65 -8.80 -13.81
CA VAL A 389 10.27 -7.85 -12.89
C VAL A 389 11.68 -8.30 -12.48
N GLU A 390 11.88 -9.59 -12.25
CA GLU A 390 13.21 -10.17 -11.95
C GLU A 390 14.16 -10.04 -13.14
N LYS A 391 13.70 -10.26 -14.37
CA LYS A 391 14.50 -10.04 -15.59
C LYS A 391 14.84 -8.57 -15.84
N LEU A 392 14.04 -7.64 -15.32
CA LEU A 392 14.36 -6.20 -15.30
C LEU A 392 15.32 -5.82 -14.15
N GLY A 393 15.77 -6.78 -13.34
CA GLY A 393 16.64 -6.54 -12.18
C GLY A 393 15.91 -5.96 -10.97
N GLY A 394 14.57 -5.99 -10.97
CA GLY A 394 13.71 -5.53 -9.90
C GLY A 394 13.26 -6.63 -8.95
N SER A 395 12.36 -6.27 -8.04
CA SER A 395 11.68 -7.22 -7.14
C SER A 395 10.20 -6.87 -7.00
N ILE A 396 9.34 -7.90 -6.91
CA ILE A 396 7.90 -7.72 -6.63
C ILE A 396 7.53 -8.26 -5.25
N ALA A 397 6.63 -7.56 -4.55
CA ALA A 397 6.04 -7.99 -3.30
C ALA A 397 4.53 -7.79 -3.28
N ALA A 398 3.83 -8.61 -2.50
CA ALA A 398 2.40 -8.44 -2.21
C ALA A 398 2.23 -8.27 -0.69
N SER A 399 1.46 -7.28 -0.27
CA SER A 399 1.19 -7.03 1.14
C SER A 399 -0.23 -6.53 1.39
N ASN A 400 -0.75 -6.79 2.59
CA ASN A 400 -2.01 -6.20 3.01
C ASN A 400 -1.72 -4.87 3.71
N VAL A 401 -2.41 -3.81 3.31
CA VAL A 401 -2.31 -2.47 3.89
C VAL A 401 -3.66 -2.12 4.50
N LYS A 402 -3.71 -1.75 5.77
CA LYS A 402 -4.94 -1.24 6.38
C LYS A 402 -5.06 0.24 6.09
N ASP A 403 -6.11 0.59 5.35
CA ASP A 403 -6.47 1.94 5.03
C ASP A 403 -7.42 2.51 6.08
N TYR A 404 -6.92 3.51 6.82
CA TYR A 404 -7.69 4.20 7.86
C TYR A 404 -8.38 5.48 7.35
N ARG A 405 -8.44 5.70 6.02
CA ARG A 405 -9.03 6.91 5.43
C ARG A 405 -10.56 7.03 5.64
N ASP A 406 -11.28 5.94 5.91
CA ASP A 406 -12.73 5.94 6.14
C ASP A 406 -13.10 5.59 7.60
N THR A 407 -13.52 6.60 8.36
CA THR A 407 -13.81 6.49 9.80
C THR A 407 -15.16 5.83 10.13
N LYS A 408 -15.97 5.43 9.15
CA LYS A 408 -17.21 4.67 9.41
C LYS A 408 -16.97 3.17 9.66
N ILE A 409 -15.80 2.64 9.28
CA ILE A 409 -15.44 1.23 9.45
C ILE A 409 -14.35 1.14 10.53
N GLN A 410 -14.73 0.81 11.76
CA GLN A 410 -13.82 0.73 12.93
C GLN A 410 -12.62 -0.23 12.75
N ALA A 411 -12.62 -1.09 11.72
CA ALA A 411 -11.56 -2.04 11.43
C ALA A 411 -10.46 -1.53 10.46
N GLY A 412 -10.66 -0.37 9.81
CA GLY A 412 -9.86 0.04 8.64
C GLY A 412 -10.21 -0.81 7.41
N ARG A 413 -10.26 -0.19 6.22
CA ARG A 413 -10.49 -0.94 4.98
C ARG A 413 -9.23 -1.70 4.62
N LEU A 414 -9.37 -2.99 4.34
CA LEU A 414 -8.23 -3.79 3.91
C LEU A 414 -7.94 -3.51 2.44
N LEU A 415 -6.74 -3.04 2.15
CA LEU A 415 -6.20 -2.94 0.80
C LEU A 415 -5.16 -4.04 0.59
N VAL A 416 -5.04 -4.47 -0.65
CA VAL A 416 -3.88 -5.24 -1.11
C VAL A 416 -2.99 -4.31 -1.92
N ASP A 417 -1.70 -4.31 -1.60
CA ASP A 417 -0.65 -3.56 -2.28
C ASP A 417 0.28 -4.53 -3.00
N PHE A 418 0.34 -4.40 -4.33
CA PHE A 418 1.37 -5.01 -5.15
C PHE A 418 2.45 -3.98 -5.45
N GLU A 419 3.65 -4.21 -4.93
CA GLU A 419 4.80 -3.31 -5.07
C GLU A 419 5.81 -3.89 -6.05
N ILE A 420 6.03 -3.21 -7.17
CA ILE A 420 7.15 -3.46 -8.09
C ILE A 420 8.26 -2.46 -7.74
N GLN A 421 9.46 -2.96 -7.47
CA GLN A 421 10.65 -2.15 -7.22
C GLN A 421 11.64 -2.31 -8.36
N LEU A 422 12.03 -1.19 -8.99
CA LEU A 422 13.04 -1.14 -10.05
C LEU A 422 14.28 -0.36 -9.56
N PRO A 423 15.51 -0.84 -9.81
CA PRO A 423 16.72 -0.13 -9.42
C PRO A 423 16.93 1.13 -10.26
N LEU A 424 17.31 2.24 -9.60
CA LEU A 424 17.69 3.48 -10.27
C LEU A 424 19.13 3.41 -10.79
N LEU A 425 19.41 4.09 -11.90
CA LEU A 425 20.76 4.24 -12.43
C LEU A 425 21.56 5.28 -11.62
N GLU A 426 22.79 4.93 -11.22
CA GLU A 426 23.61 5.64 -10.24
C GLU A 426 23.98 7.11 -10.58
N ALA A 427 23.72 7.59 -11.79
CA ALA A 427 24.25 8.87 -12.28
C ALA A 427 23.65 10.14 -11.62
N ASP A 428 22.46 10.05 -10.99
CA ASP A 428 21.77 11.25 -10.47
C ASP A 428 21.99 11.52 -8.96
N LEU A 429 22.61 10.57 -8.22
CA LEU A 429 22.86 10.71 -6.78
C LEU A 429 23.89 11.80 -6.44
N GLN A 430 24.76 12.18 -7.38
CA GLN A 430 25.76 13.24 -7.13
C GLN A 430 25.17 14.65 -7.12
N SER A 431 23.97 14.86 -7.69
CA SER A 431 23.32 16.18 -7.70
C SER A 431 22.50 16.48 -6.44
N SER A 432 22.06 15.45 -5.72
CA SER A 432 21.29 15.57 -4.47
C SER A 432 22.18 15.48 -3.23
N GLY A 433 23.29 14.73 -3.28
CA GLY A 433 24.26 14.63 -2.18
C GLY A 433 25.14 15.87 -1.97
N GLN A 434 25.45 16.64 -3.02
CA GLN A 434 26.33 17.83 -2.89
C GLN A 434 25.62 19.09 -2.36
N LYS A 435 24.28 19.15 -2.38
CA LYS A 435 23.55 20.25 -1.70
C LYS A 435 23.46 20.05 -0.18
N ALA A 436 23.41 18.81 0.31
CA ALA A 436 23.38 18.53 1.75
C ALA A 436 24.73 18.82 2.45
N ALA A 437 25.85 18.81 1.72
CA ALA A 437 27.17 19.11 2.28
C ALA A 437 27.58 20.60 2.21
N ALA A 438 26.86 21.42 1.42
CA ALA A 438 27.15 22.85 1.27
C ALA A 438 26.37 23.73 2.27
N GLU A 439 25.32 23.21 2.91
CA GLU A 439 24.55 23.91 3.94
C GLU A 439 25.03 23.60 5.37
N ALA A 440 26.10 22.80 5.51
CA ALA A 440 26.73 22.45 6.79
C ALA A 440 28.12 23.08 6.98
N LYS A 441 28.40 24.22 6.34
CA LYS A 441 29.63 25.01 6.57
C LYS A 441 29.37 26.49 6.73
#